data_AF-P09825-F1
#
_entry.id   AF-P09825-F1
#
_cell.length_a   1.000
_cell.length_b   1.000
_cell.length_c   1.000
_cell.angle_alpha   90.00
_cell.angle_beta   90.00
_cell.angle_gamma   90.00
#
_symmetry.space_group_name_H-M   'P 1'
#
loop_
_entity.id
_entity.type
_entity.pdbx_description
1 polymer ?
#
loop_
_entity_poly.entity_id
_entity_poly.type
_entity_poly.pdbx_seq_one_letter_code
_entity_poly.pdbx_strand_id
1 'polypeptide(L)'
;MPGGRASSSYGLSVTDDKDARIWERIKDHPCFSEQAHHYFARMHVAVAPACNIQCNYCNRKYDCTNESRPGVASVKLTPDQALRKVLAVASKVPELSVIGVAGPGDACYDWRKTAATFEGVAREIPDIKLCISTNGLALPDHVDELADMNVDHVTITINMVD
;
A
#
# COMPACT_ATOMS: atom_id res chain seq x y z
N MET A 1 -27.88 43.35 3.73
CA MET A 1 -28.24 41.98 3.31
C MET A 1 -27.29 41.60 2.18
N PRO A 2 -26.25 40.81 2.48
CA PRO A 2 -26.37 39.38 2.19
C PRO A 2 -25.77 38.51 3.32
N GLY A 3 -26.55 37.51 3.76
CA GLY A 3 -26.08 36.46 4.64
C GLY A 3 -25.26 35.45 3.85
N GLY A 4 -23.97 35.36 4.14
CA GLY A 4 -23.13 34.25 3.72
C GLY A 4 -23.44 33.03 4.59
N ARG A 5 -24.15 32.06 4.05
CA ARG A 5 -24.17 30.69 4.58
C ARG A 5 -22.84 30.04 4.20
N ALA A 6 -21.91 30.00 5.14
CA ALA A 6 -20.73 29.16 5.04
C ALA A 6 -21.16 27.69 5.18
N SER A 7 -20.69 26.88 4.24
CA SER A 7 -20.89 25.44 4.10
C SER A 7 -20.49 24.69 5.37
N SER A 8 -21.42 23.89 5.90
CA SER A 8 -21.16 22.83 6.87
C SER A 8 -20.23 21.78 6.25
N SER A 9 -18.92 21.87 6.51
CA SER A 9 -18.04 20.72 6.36
C SER A 9 -18.44 19.71 7.43
N TYR A 10 -19.00 18.59 6.99
CA TYR A 10 -19.17 17.41 7.82
C TYR A 10 -17.78 16.86 8.15
N GLY A 11 -17.15 17.45 9.17
CA GLY A 11 -16.00 16.88 9.83
C GLY A 11 -16.44 15.58 10.49
N LEU A 12 -15.76 14.50 10.15
CA LEU A 12 -15.88 13.20 10.78
C LEU A 12 -15.73 13.36 12.30
N SER A 13 -16.83 13.29 13.04
CA SER A 13 -16.79 13.06 14.49
C SER A 13 -16.59 11.56 14.69
N VAL A 14 -15.32 11.13 14.78
CA VAL A 14 -14.98 9.74 15.11
C VAL A 14 -14.75 9.64 16.62
N THR A 15 -15.19 8.52 17.16
CA THR A 15 -15.38 8.24 18.59
C THR A 15 -14.06 7.89 19.30
N ASP A 16 -13.46 8.90 19.93
CA ASP A 16 -12.65 9.07 21.16
C ASP A 16 -11.80 7.95 21.81
N ASP A 17 -11.73 6.70 21.35
CA ASP A 17 -10.76 5.73 21.94
C ASP A 17 -10.26 4.67 20.94
N LYS A 18 -11.13 4.24 20.01
CA LYS A 18 -10.67 3.43 18.86
C LYS A 18 -9.76 4.23 17.94
N ASP A 19 -9.90 5.55 17.95
CA ASP A 19 -9.12 6.46 17.13
C ASP A 19 -7.64 6.49 17.51
N ALA A 20 -7.28 6.34 18.80
CA ALA A 20 -5.88 6.42 19.22
C ALA A 20 -5.01 5.30 18.64
N ARG A 21 -5.49 4.04 18.69
CA ARG A 21 -4.75 2.90 18.15
C ARG A 21 -4.65 2.96 16.62
N ILE A 22 -5.72 3.39 15.95
CA ILE A 22 -5.71 3.58 14.50
C ILE A 22 -4.75 4.72 14.13
N TRP A 23 -4.82 5.83 14.87
CA TRP A 23 -3.95 7.00 14.68
C TRP A 23 -2.48 6.63 14.73
N GLU A 24 -2.05 5.84 15.72
CA GLU A 24 -0.66 5.38 15.82
C GLU A 24 -0.17 4.59 14.59
N ARG A 25 -1.06 3.82 13.95
CA ARG A 25 -0.72 3.09 12.71
C ARG A 25 -0.58 4.04 11.53
N ILE A 26 -1.49 5.01 11.40
CA ILE A 26 -1.59 5.87 10.21
C ILE A 26 -0.74 7.15 10.26
N LYS A 27 -0.38 7.66 11.44
CA LYS A 27 0.22 9.00 11.61
C LYS A 27 1.52 9.22 10.84
N ASP A 28 2.30 8.16 10.61
CA ASP A 28 3.57 8.19 9.84
C ASP A 28 3.43 7.60 8.43
N HIS A 29 2.22 7.23 8.02
CA HIS A 29 1.96 6.66 6.71
C HIS A 29 1.58 7.78 5.72
N PRO A 30 2.40 8.05 4.68
CA PRO A 30 2.22 9.22 3.80
C PRO A 30 0.93 9.20 2.96
N CYS A 31 0.23 8.06 2.88
CA CYS A 31 -1.09 7.97 2.23
C CYS A 31 -2.28 8.31 3.14
N PHE A 32 -2.11 8.24 4.46
CA PHE A 32 -3.23 8.34 5.42
C PHE A 32 -3.10 9.54 6.37
N SER A 33 -1.96 10.21 6.40
CA SER A 33 -1.73 11.43 7.19
C SER A 33 -1.18 12.54 6.30
N GLU A 34 -1.85 13.69 6.27
CA GLU A 34 -1.44 14.86 5.48
C GLU A 34 -0.06 15.37 5.91
N GLN A 35 0.19 15.40 7.22
CA GLN A 35 1.49 15.79 7.77
C GLN A 35 2.57 14.78 7.35
N ALA A 36 2.27 13.47 7.40
CA ALA A 36 3.21 12.44 6.99
C ALA A 36 3.58 12.51 5.52
N HIS A 37 2.67 12.96 4.65
CA HIS A 37 2.91 13.08 3.22
C HIS A 37 4.12 13.98 2.90
N HIS A 38 4.44 14.93 3.78
CA HIS A 38 5.55 15.87 3.59
C HIS A 38 6.88 15.40 4.19
N TYR A 39 6.85 14.46 5.14
CA TYR A 39 8.04 14.06 5.90
C TYR A 39 8.42 12.60 5.72
N PHE A 40 7.48 11.74 5.36
CA PHE A 40 7.70 10.30 5.26
C PHE A 40 7.60 9.83 3.82
N ALA A 41 8.49 8.90 3.46
CA ALA A 41 8.54 8.30 2.15
C ALA A 41 7.93 6.90 2.16
N ARG A 42 7.27 6.54 1.05
CA ARG A 42 6.87 5.17 0.74
C ARG A 42 7.59 4.67 -0.49
N MET A 43 7.86 3.37 -0.54
CA MET A 43 8.42 2.72 -1.71
C MET A 43 7.58 1.51 -2.11
N HIS A 44 7.21 1.44 -3.38
CA HIS A 44 6.63 0.24 -3.97
C HIS A 44 7.72 -0.67 -4.57
N VAL A 45 7.59 -1.97 -4.35
CA VAL A 45 8.45 -3.01 -4.97
C VAL A 45 7.64 -3.83 -5.98
N ALA A 46 8.14 -3.88 -7.21
CA ALA A 46 7.47 -4.48 -8.35
C ALA A 46 7.71 -6.01 -8.42
N VAL A 47 7.16 -6.76 -7.47
CA VAL A 47 7.35 -8.22 -7.33
C VAL A 47 6.14 -9.05 -7.77
N ALA A 48 4.99 -8.43 -8.00
CA ALA A 48 3.73 -9.12 -8.29
C ALA A 48 3.26 -8.88 -9.74
N PRO A 49 3.90 -9.45 -10.78
CA PRO A 49 3.53 -9.19 -12.18
C PRO A 49 2.24 -9.86 -12.67
N ALA A 50 1.76 -10.92 -12.01
CA ALA A 50 0.56 -11.63 -12.41
C ALA A 50 -0.70 -11.02 -11.77
N CYS A 51 -1.87 -11.20 -12.37
CA CYS A 51 -3.15 -10.75 -11.81
C CYS A 51 -4.31 -11.59 -12.37
N ASN A 52 -5.35 -11.74 -11.55
CA ASN A 52 -6.50 -12.63 -11.75
C ASN A 52 -7.73 -11.99 -12.40
N ILE A 53 -7.77 -10.67 -12.55
CA ILE A 53 -8.88 -9.95 -13.19
C ILE A 53 -8.37 -9.05 -14.31
N GLN A 54 -9.22 -8.72 -15.29
CA GLN A 54 -8.88 -7.75 -16.34
C GLN A 54 -9.83 -6.56 -16.27
N CYS A 55 -9.41 -5.48 -15.61
CA CYS A 55 -10.18 -4.23 -15.60
C CYS A 55 -10.27 -3.66 -17.03
N ASN A 56 -11.40 -3.06 -17.38
CA ASN A 56 -11.62 -2.49 -18.72
C ASN A 56 -10.67 -1.31 -19.04
N TYR A 57 -10.15 -0.65 -18.01
CA TYR A 57 -9.20 0.46 -18.12
C TYR A 57 -7.74 0.03 -17.92
N CYS A 58 -7.46 -1.26 -17.69
CA CYS A 58 -6.11 -1.75 -17.44
C CYS A 58 -5.42 -2.16 -18.74
N ASN A 59 -4.14 -1.77 -18.88
CA ASN A 59 -3.25 -2.30 -19.90
C ASN A 59 -2.05 -3.00 -19.25
N ARG A 60 -1.95 -4.32 -19.45
CA ARG A 60 -0.93 -5.21 -18.84
C ARG A 60 0.52 -4.92 -19.24
N LYS A 61 0.73 -4.02 -20.20
CA LYS A 61 2.07 -3.50 -20.53
C LYS A 61 2.62 -2.57 -19.44
N TYR A 62 1.75 -2.03 -18.59
CA TYR A 62 2.07 -1.07 -17.55
C TYR A 62 1.72 -1.64 -16.17
N ASP A 63 2.23 -0.98 -15.14
CA ASP A 63 1.91 -1.26 -13.74
C ASP A 63 0.42 -1.02 -13.48
N CYS A 64 -0.11 -1.72 -12.47
CA CYS A 64 -1.51 -1.65 -12.07
C CYS A 64 -1.94 -0.20 -11.84
N THR A 65 -2.85 0.28 -12.70
CA THR A 65 -3.28 1.68 -12.71
C THR A 65 -4.08 2.06 -11.46
N ASN A 66 -4.53 1.08 -10.66
CA ASN A 66 -5.24 1.34 -9.41
C ASN A 66 -4.34 2.01 -8.35
N GLU A 67 -3.04 1.73 -8.34
CA GLU A 67 -2.10 2.26 -7.33
C GLU A 67 -0.81 2.81 -7.95
N SER A 68 -0.77 2.94 -9.28
CA SER A 68 0.36 3.50 -10.02
C SER A 68 -0.12 4.51 -11.05
N ARG A 69 0.72 5.51 -11.32
CA ARG A 69 0.44 6.49 -12.39
C ARG A 69 0.30 5.74 -13.74
N PRO A 70 -0.66 6.12 -14.60
CA PRO A 70 -0.82 5.48 -15.91
C PRO A 70 0.46 5.54 -16.74
N GLY A 71 0.79 4.45 -17.44
CA GLY A 71 1.94 4.36 -18.36
C GLY A 71 3.29 4.04 -17.70
N VAL A 72 3.35 3.90 -16.38
CA VAL A 72 4.57 3.44 -15.68
C VAL A 72 4.77 1.95 -15.97
N ALA A 73 5.99 1.55 -16.33
CA ALA A 73 6.36 0.15 -16.48
C ALA A 73 7.58 -0.13 -15.59
N SER A 74 7.36 -0.83 -14.48
CA SER A 74 8.43 -1.18 -13.55
C SER A 74 9.22 -2.40 -14.03
N VAL A 75 10.53 -2.39 -13.76
CA VAL A 75 11.36 -3.59 -13.87
C VAL A 75 10.89 -4.59 -12.82
N LYS A 76 10.44 -5.76 -13.27
CA LYS A 76 10.01 -6.86 -12.41
C LYS A 76 11.20 -7.36 -11.59
N LEU A 77 11.01 -7.49 -10.28
CA LEU A 77 12.04 -7.94 -9.34
C LEU A 77 11.70 -9.32 -8.80
N THR A 78 12.72 -10.13 -8.55
CA THR A 78 12.60 -11.27 -7.64
C THR A 78 12.52 -10.78 -6.19
N PRO A 79 12.01 -11.58 -5.24
CA PRO A 79 12.00 -11.20 -3.83
C PRO A 79 13.37 -10.77 -3.30
N ASP A 80 14.45 -11.50 -3.63
CA ASP A 80 15.82 -11.14 -3.23
C ASP A 80 16.32 -9.84 -3.86
N GLN A 81 15.91 -9.54 -5.09
CA GLN A 81 16.25 -8.28 -5.74
C GLN A 81 15.47 -7.12 -5.12
N ALA A 82 14.20 -7.34 -4.77
CA ALA A 82 13.38 -6.36 -4.09
C ALA A 82 13.93 -6.06 -2.70
N LEU A 83 14.28 -7.07 -1.91
CA LEU A 83 14.89 -6.89 -0.59
C LEU A 83 16.19 -6.08 -0.67
N ARG A 84 17.11 -6.46 -1.57
CA ARG A 84 18.35 -5.70 -1.80
C ARG A 84 18.09 -4.24 -2.17
N LYS A 85 17.09 -4.00 -3.01
CA LYS A 85 16.69 -2.64 -3.39
C LYS A 85 16.14 -1.86 -2.21
N VAL A 86 15.27 -2.48 -1.40
CA VAL A 86 14.71 -1.87 -0.19
C VAL A 86 15.81 -1.48 0.78
N LEU A 87 16.74 -2.39 1.10
CA LEU A 87 17.86 -2.11 2.00
C LEU A 87 18.75 -0.96 1.47
N ALA A 88 19.03 -0.96 0.17
CA ALA A 88 19.81 0.11 -0.44
C ALA A 88 19.11 1.47 -0.37
N VAL A 89 17.78 1.52 -0.53
CA VAL A 89 17.01 2.78 -0.42
C VAL A 89 16.89 3.22 1.04
N ALA A 90 16.57 2.29 1.96
CA ALA A 90 16.49 2.57 3.39
C ALA A 90 17.79 3.17 3.95
N SER A 91 18.95 2.69 3.47
CA SER A 91 20.26 3.26 3.87
C SER A 91 20.51 4.71 3.42
N LYS A 92 19.75 5.20 2.43
CA LYS A 92 19.93 6.52 1.81
C LYS A 92 18.78 7.49 2.11
N VAL A 93 17.63 6.98 2.51
CA VAL A 93 16.40 7.75 2.74
C VAL A 93 15.92 7.44 4.16
N PRO A 94 16.40 8.19 5.16
CA PRO A 94 15.99 8.02 6.57
C PRO A 94 14.48 8.16 6.79
N GLU A 95 13.80 8.90 5.92
CA GLU A 95 12.36 9.15 5.96
C GLU A 95 11.52 7.98 5.45
N LEU A 96 12.13 6.90 4.96
CA LEU A 96 11.41 5.75 4.44
C LEU A 96 10.69 4.99 5.56
N SER A 97 9.38 5.21 5.69
CA SER A 97 8.56 4.59 6.74
C SER A 97 7.73 3.41 6.24
N VAL A 98 7.47 3.33 4.93
CA VAL A 98 6.53 2.34 4.36
C VAL A 98 7.12 1.63 3.14
N ILE A 99 7.03 0.29 3.15
CA ILE A 99 7.26 -0.56 1.97
C ILE A 99 5.95 -1.22 1.56
N GLY A 100 5.66 -1.22 0.27
CA GLY A 100 4.49 -1.93 -0.24
C GLY A 100 4.65 -2.68 -1.54
N VAL A 101 3.77 -3.65 -1.74
CA VAL A 101 3.61 -4.36 -3.01
C VAL A 101 2.30 -3.93 -3.63
N ALA A 102 2.38 -3.26 -4.78
CA ALA A 102 1.23 -2.66 -5.46
C ALA A 102 1.09 -3.08 -6.94
N GLY A 103 1.87 -4.06 -7.39
CA GLY A 103 1.84 -4.54 -8.77
C GLY A 103 3.20 -5.04 -9.26
N PRO A 104 3.42 -5.14 -10.59
CA PRO A 104 2.62 -4.58 -11.70
C PRO A 104 1.21 -5.16 -11.91
N GLY A 105 0.92 -6.34 -11.39
CA GLY A 105 -0.37 -7.01 -11.38
C GLY A 105 -1.08 -6.86 -10.04
N ASP A 106 -1.42 -7.98 -9.40
CA ASP A 106 -2.12 -8.01 -8.11
C ASP A 106 -1.29 -8.75 -7.06
N ALA A 107 -1.08 -8.09 -5.92
CA ALA A 107 -0.17 -8.57 -4.89
C ALA A 107 -0.69 -9.81 -4.14
N CYS A 108 -2.00 -9.88 -3.90
CA CYS A 108 -2.64 -11.05 -3.28
C CYS A 108 -2.72 -12.22 -4.26
N TYR A 109 -2.77 -11.97 -5.57
CA TYR A 109 -2.77 -13.06 -6.55
C TYR A 109 -1.38 -13.66 -6.77
N ASP A 110 -0.33 -12.84 -6.93
CA ASP A 110 1.06 -13.33 -7.03
C ASP A 110 1.69 -13.53 -5.64
N TRP A 111 0.93 -14.19 -4.75
CA TRP A 111 1.17 -14.21 -3.31
C TRP A 111 2.55 -14.72 -2.92
N ARG A 112 3.00 -15.82 -3.52
CA ARG A 112 4.28 -16.44 -3.17
C ARG A 112 5.45 -15.47 -3.25
N LYS A 113 5.47 -14.55 -4.23
CA LYS A 113 6.53 -13.55 -4.35
C LYS A 113 6.31 -12.39 -3.38
N THR A 114 5.07 -11.96 -3.22
CA THR A 114 4.67 -10.92 -2.27
C THR A 114 5.06 -11.29 -0.85
N ALA A 115 4.62 -12.46 -0.36
CA ALA A 115 4.92 -12.99 0.97
C ALA A 115 6.43 -13.12 1.20
N ALA A 116 7.16 -13.78 0.30
CA ALA A 116 8.61 -13.92 0.42
C ALA A 116 9.35 -12.57 0.48
N THR A 117 8.82 -11.54 -0.19
CA THR A 117 9.37 -10.19 -0.12
C THR A 117 9.09 -9.54 1.23
N PHE A 118 7.85 -9.64 1.72
CA PHE A 118 7.47 -9.10 3.03
C PHE A 118 8.21 -9.79 4.18
N GLU A 119 8.30 -11.12 4.20
CA GLU A 119 9.08 -11.87 5.19
C GLU A 119 10.54 -11.42 5.21
N GLY A 120 11.15 -11.26 4.03
CA GLY A 120 12.52 -10.77 3.90
C GLY A 120 12.69 -9.35 4.45
N VAL A 121 11.76 -8.45 4.13
CA VAL A 121 11.81 -7.06 4.60
C VAL A 121 11.56 -6.97 6.10
N ALA A 122 10.54 -7.66 6.63
CA ALA A 122 10.21 -7.68 8.05
C ALA A 122 11.35 -8.22 8.91
N ARG A 123 12.12 -9.19 8.40
CA ARG A 123 13.30 -9.71 9.10
C ARG A 123 14.45 -8.71 9.17
N GLU A 124 14.73 -8.00 8.08
CA GLU A 124 15.89 -7.11 7.99
C GLU A 124 15.59 -5.69 8.51
N ILE A 125 14.34 -5.24 8.43
CA ILE A 125 13.89 -3.89 8.84
C ILE A 125 12.57 -4.02 9.62
N PRO A 126 12.58 -4.55 10.86
CA PRO A 126 11.36 -4.88 11.61
C PRO A 126 10.49 -3.67 11.95
N ASP A 127 11.06 -2.47 11.99
CA ASP A 127 10.34 -1.24 12.33
C ASP A 127 9.60 -0.62 11.12
N ILE A 128 9.79 -1.16 9.90
CA ILE A 128 9.17 -0.60 8.70
C ILE A 128 7.72 -1.06 8.56
N LYS A 129 6.83 -0.13 8.21
CA LYS A 129 5.41 -0.46 7.99
C LYS A 129 5.26 -1.13 6.63
N LEU A 130 4.56 -2.26 6.61
CA LEU A 130 4.23 -2.98 5.38
C LEU A 130 2.83 -2.57 4.89
N CYS A 131 2.68 -2.41 3.58
CA CYS A 131 1.40 -2.17 2.94
C CYS A 131 1.20 -3.00 1.65
N ILE A 132 -0.04 -3.26 1.30
CA ILE A 132 -0.39 -4.04 0.11
C ILE A 132 -1.56 -3.40 -0.63
N SER A 133 -1.51 -3.45 -1.96
CA SER A 133 -2.65 -3.09 -2.81
C SER A 133 -3.16 -4.31 -3.56
N THR A 134 -4.48 -4.48 -3.56
CA THR A 134 -5.17 -5.64 -4.12
C THR A 134 -6.50 -5.25 -4.75
N ASN A 135 -6.95 -6.03 -5.72
CA ASN A 135 -8.32 -5.98 -6.23
C ASN A 135 -9.33 -6.72 -5.34
N GLY A 136 -8.85 -7.41 -4.30
CA GLY A 136 -9.67 -8.06 -3.28
C GLY A 136 -10.08 -9.49 -3.59
N LEU A 137 -9.98 -9.98 -4.83
CA LEU A 137 -10.48 -11.31 -5.20
C LEU A 137 -9.74 -12.45 -4.49
N ALA A 138 -8.42 -12.31 -4.29
CA ALA A 138 -7.58 -13.29 -3.59
C ALA A 138 -7.28 -12.89 -2.13
N LEU A 139 -7.82 -11.76 -1.65
CA LEU A 139 -7.52 -11.28 -0.30
C LEU A 139 -7.99 -12.24 0.81
N PRO A 140 -9.20 -12.83 0.77
CA PRO A 140 -9.70 -13.70 1.84
C PRO A 140 -8.78 -14.87 2.17
N ASP A 141 -8.05 -15.39 1.17
CA ASP A 141 -7.16 -16.55 1.32
C ASP A 141 -5.87 -16.21 2.08
N HIS A 142 -5.54 -14.92 2.24
CA HIS A 142 -4.25 -14.45 2.75
C HIS A 142 -4.36 -13.50 3.96
N VAL A 143 -5.56 -13.29 4.51
CA VAL A 143 -5.78 -12.33 5.62
C VAL A 143 -4.96 -12.71 6.86
N ASP A 144 -4.96 -13.98 7.24
CA ASP A 144 -4.22 -14.46 8.42
C ASP A 144 -2.72 -14.28 8.23
N GLU A 145 -2.18 -14.66 7.07
CA GLU A 145 -0.77 -14.48 6.74
C GLU A 145 -0.35 -12.99 6.73
N LEU A 146 -1.20 -12.10 6.21
CA LEU A 146 -0.96 -10.66 6.25
C LEU A 146 -0.92 -10.12 7.68
N ALA A 147 -1.82 -10.59 8.55
CA ALA A 147 -1.85 -10.20 9.95
C ALA A 147 -0.61 -10.70 10.71
N ASP A 148 -0.18 -11.94 10.46
CA ASP A 148 1.00 -12.54 11.06
C ASP A 148 2.30 -11.83 10.64
N MET A 149 2.36 -11.35 9.40
CA MET A 149 3.45 -10.50 8.89
C MET A 149 3.39 -9.05 9.37
N ASN A 150 2.39 -8.69 10.19
CA ASN A 150 2.15 -7.34 10.68
C ASN A 150 1.97 -6.31 9.55
N VAL A 151 1.29 -6.71 8.46
CA VAL A 151 0.88 -5.79 7.40
C VAL A 151 -0.26 -4.92 7.90
N ASP A 152 0.04 -3.66 8.20
CA ASP A 152 -0.92 -2.74 8.83
C ASP A 152 -1.92 -2.10 7.85
N HIS A 153 -1.57 -1.99 6.57
CA HIS A 153 -2.34 -1.22 5.60
C HIS A 153 -2.64 -2.05 4.34
N VAL A 154 -3.93 -2.30 4.11
CA VAL A 154 -4.43 -3.03 2.94
C VAL A 154 -5.33 -2.08 2.14
N THR A 155 -4.92 -1.76 0.92
CA THR A 155 -5.73 -1.02 -0.04
C THR A 155 -6.49 -2.01 -0.92
N ILE A 156 -7.83 -1.96 -0.88
CA ILE A 156 -8.70 -2.78 -1.73
C ILE A 156 -9.33 -1.87 -2.78
N THR A 157 -9.14 -2.19 -4.07
CA THR A 157 -9.83 -1.46 -5.14
C THR A 157 -11.24 -1.99 -5.32
N ILE A 158 -12.23 -1.18 -4.94
CA ILE A 158 -13.66 -1.47 -5.13
C ILE A 158 -14.22 -0.46 -6.14
N ASN A 159 -14.63 -0.95 -7.31
CA ASN A 159 -15.14 -0.09 -8.39
C ASN A 159 -16.68 0.04 -8.42
N MET A 160 -17.41 -0.93 -7.85
CA MET A 160 -18.88 -0.98 -7.84
C MET A 160 -19.36 -1.89 -6.69
N VAL A 161 -20.52 -1.60 -6.09
CA VAL A 161 -21.16 -2.40 -5.01
C VAL A 161 -22.65 -2.70 -5.27
N ASP A 162 -23.13 -2.36 -6.46
CA ASP A 162 -24.53 -2.49 -6.90
C ASP A 162 -24.80 -3.88 -7.48
#